data_AF-A0A379JHT9-F1
#
_entry.id   AF-A0A379JHT9-F1
#
_cell.length_a   1.000
_cell.length_b   1.000
_cell.length_c   1.000
_cell.angle_alpha   90.00
_cell.angle_beta   90.00
_cell.angle_gamma   90.00
#
_symmetry.space_group_name_H-M   'P 1'
#
loop_
_entity.id
_entity.type
_entity.pdbx_description
1 polymer ?
#
loop_
_entity_poly.entity_id
_entity_poly.type
_entity_poly.pdbx_seq_one_letter_code
_entity_poly.pdbx_strand_id
1 'polypeptide(L)' 'MQDAEKSRILLPTIQVRWSPEDGAFVAWSEQCPELTYSDPASSLAALDGLIDAAVDTVC' A
#
# COMPACT_ATOMS: atom_id res chain seq x y z
N MET A 1 8.14 -29.62 2.57
CA MET A 1 7.78 -29.14 1.22
C MET A 1 7.38 -27.69 1.39
N GLN A 2 7.88 -26.83 0.50
CA GLN A 2 8.32 -25.46 0.77
C GLN A 2 7.28 -24.51 1.37
N ASP A 3 7.76 -23.79 2.37
CA ASP A 3 7.20 -22.62 3.03
C ASP A 3 7.11 -21.48 2.01
N ALA A 4 5.94 -21.31 1.41
CA ALA A 4 5.62 -20.11 0.65
C ALA A 4 5.20 -19.05 1.67
N GLU A 5 6.18 -18.44 2.34
CA GLU A 5 6.00 -17.18 3.07
C GLU A 5 5.68 -16.10 2.03
N LYS A 6 4.44 -16.13 1.55
CA LYS A 6 3.80 -15.08 0.79
C LYS A 6 3.96 -13.85 1.65
N SER A 7 4.80 -12.89 1.26
CA SER A 7 5.02 -11.64 1.99
C SER A 7 3.72 -10.85 2.05
N ARG A 8 2.83 -11.27 2.96
CA ARG A 8 1.58 -10.60 3.24
C ARG A 8 2.00 -9.31 3.93
N ILE A 9 1.88 -8.20 3.23
CA ILE A 9 1.99 -6.89 3.87
C ILE A 9 1.03 -6.92 5.05
N LEU A 10 1.55 -6.65 6.24
CA LEU A 10 0.73 -6.62 7.43
C LEU A 10 -0.11 -5.34 7.34
N LEU A 11 -1.43 -5.48 7.19
CA LEU A 11 -2.35 -4.34 7.18
C LEU A 11 -2.08 -3.28 8.28
N PRO A 12 -1.69 -3.62 9.52
CA PRO A 12 -1.37 -2.59 10.52
C PRO A 12 -0.10 -1.77 10.24
N THR A 13 0.74 -2.16 9.27
CA THR A 13 1.95 -1.41 8.87
C THR A 13 1.69 -0.47 7.68
N ILE A 14 0.45 -0.46 7.17
CA ILE A 14 0.02 0.46 6.12
C ILE A 14 -0.39 1.78 6.76
N GLN A 15 0.25 2.85 6.32
CA GLN A 15 -0.09 4.21 6.70
C GLN A 15 -0.75 4.91 5.52
N VAL A 16 -1.69 5.80 5.81
CA VAL A 16 -2.30 6.68 4.80
C VAL A 16 -2.31 8.11 5.31
N ARG A 17 -1.88 9.05 4.47
CA ARG A 17 -1.83 10.49 4.81
C ARG A 17 -2.23 11.33 3.62
N TRP A 18 -2.87 12.47 3.88
CA TRP A 18 -3.00 13.52 2.87
C TRP A 18 -1.62 14.16 2.59
N SER A 19 -1.27 14.23 1.31
CA SER A 19 -0.14 15.00 0.79
C SER A 19 -0.68 16.28 0.14
N PRO A 20 -0.44 17.47 0.74
CA PRO A 20 -0.85 18.73 0.13
C PRO A 20 -0.02 19.07 -1.11
N GLU A 21 1.18 18.50 -1.26
CA GLU A 21 2.07 18.69 -2.41
C GLU A 21 1.53 17.96 -3.65
N ASP A 22 1.05 16.73 -3.46
CA ASP A 22 0.42 15.92 -4.53
C ASP A 22 -1.07 16.20 -4.70
N GLY A 23 -1.71 16.86 -3.73
CA GLY A 23 -3.16 17.03 -3.69
C GLY A 23 -3.89 15.68 -3.62
N ALA A 24 -3.32 14.70 -2.91
CA ALA A 24 -3.85 13.34 -2.84
C ALA A 24 -3.62 12.65 -1.50
N PHE A 25 -4.42 11.62 -1.22
CA PHE A 25 -4.15 10.66 -0.16
C PHE A 25 -3.09 9.69 -0.64
N VAL A 26 -2.01 9.56 0.12
CA VAL A 26 -0.89 8.67 -0.17
C VAL A 26 -0.90 7.55 0.87
N ALA A 27 -1.01 6.31 0.41
CA ALA A 27 -0.89 5.11 1.21
C ALA A 27 0.46 4.44 0.93
N TRP A 28 1.16 3.99 1.98
CA TRP A 28 2.44 3.28 1.87
C TRP A 28 2.58 2.25 2.98
N SER A 29 3.48 1.27 2.80
CA SER A 29 3.83 0.30 3.84
C SER A 29 5.20 0.59 4.43
N GLU A 30 5.34 0.47 5.75
CA GLU A 30 6.66 0.53 6.39
C GLU A 30 7.55 -0.68 6.07
N GLN A 31 6.96 -1.82 5.68
CA GLN A 31 7.72 -3.01 5.28
C GLN A 31 8.30 -2.87 3.87
N CYS A 32 7.59 -2.15 2.99
CA CYS A 32 7.95 -1.95 1.59
C CYS A 32 7.72 -0.47 1.23
N PRO A 33 8.67 0.43 1.55
CA PRO A 33 8.52 1.87 1.29
C PRO A 33 8.45 2.21 -0.20
N GLU A 34 8.96 1.32 -1.05
CA GLU A 34 8.88 1.38 -2.51
C GLU A 34 7.48 1.06 -3.05
N LEU A 35 6.61 0.42 -2.24
CA LEU A 35 5.21 0.24 -2.56
C LEU A 35 4.40 1.41 -1.97
N THR A 36 4.00 2.32 -2.85
CA THR A 36 3.19 3.49 -2.53
C THR A 36 2.08 3.62 -3.55
N TYR A 37 0.90 4.01 -3.09
CA TYR A 37 -0.25 4.27 -3.96
C TYR A 37 -0.92 5.58 -3.54
N SER A 38 -1.39 6.37 -4.50
CA SER A 38 -2.04 7.65 -4.22
C SER A 38 -3.38 7.79 -4.92
N ASP A 39 -4.35 8.39 -4.21
CA ASP A 39 -5.66 8.71 -4.75
C ASP A 39 -6.12 10.10 -4.30
N PRO A 40 -6.52 10.98 -5.23
CA PRO A 40 -6.92 12.35 -4.91
C PRO A 40 -8.30 12.46 -4.25
N ALA A 41 -9.13 11.42 -4.35
CA ALA A 41 -10.54 11.46 -3.96
C ALA A 41 -10.82 10.82 -2.60
N SER A 42 -10.06 9.78 -2.21
CA SER A 42 -10.36 8.95 -1.04
C SER A 42 -9.14 8.25 -0.45
N SER A 43 -8.98 8.36 0.87
CA SER A 43 -7.98 7.59 1.61
C SER A 43 -8.19 6.09 1.54
N LEU A 44 -9.43 5.62 1.44
CA LEU A 44 -9.74 4.21 1.27
C LEU A 44 -9.36 3.71 -0.13
N ALA A 45 -9.57 4.53 -1.17
CA ALA A 45 -9.14 4.17 -2.52
C ALA A 45 -7.60 4.09 -2.61
N ALA A 46 -6.90 4.99 -1.90
CA ALA A 46 -5.44 4.92 -1.80
C ALA A 46 -4.97 3.61 -1.13
N LEU A 47 -5.67 3.18 -0.08
CA LEU A 47 -5.35 1.98 0.69
C LEU A 47 -5.68 0.69 -0.09
N ASP A 48 -6.84 0.66 -0.77
CA ASP A 48 -7.27 -0.46 -1.61
C ASP A 48 -6.29 -0.69 -2.78
N GLY A 49 -5.88 0.38 -3.46
CA GLY A 49 -4.87 0.32 -4.52
C GLY A 49 -3.51 -0.16 -4.03
N LEU A 50 -3.10 0.21 -2.80
CA LEU A 50 -1.87 -0.31 -2.20
C LEU A 50 -1.98 -1.82 -1.91
N ILE A 51 -3.11 -2.29 -1.39
CA ILE A 51 -3.35 -3.71 -1.11
C ILE A 51 -3.36 -4.51 -2.42
N ASP A 52 -4.00 -4.01 -3.47
CA ASP A 52 -4.02 -4.66 -4.78
C ASP A 52 -2.62 -4.77 -5.39
N ALA A 53 -1.85 -3.67 -5.37
CA ALA A 53 -0.47 -3.66 -5.82
C ALA A 53 0.43 -4.62 -4.99
N ALA A 54 0.17 -4.73 -3.68
CA ALA A 54 0.85 -5.69 -2.82
C ALA A 54 0.56 -7.14 -3.18
N VAL A 55 -0.64 -7.44 -3.72
CA VAL A 55 -1.00 -8.78 -4.18
C VAL A 55 -0.32 -9.09 -5.52
N ASP A 56 -0.20 -8.10 -6.41
CA ASP A 56 0.43 -8.23 -7.73
C ASP A 56 1.96 -8.38 -7.67
N THR A 57 2.61 -7.70 -6.72
CA THR A 57 4.09 -7.72 -6.57
C THR A 57 4.63 -9.09 -6.09
N VAL A 58 3.77 -10.04 -5.72
CA VAL A 58 4.15 -11.40 -5.24
C VAL A 58 4.17 -12.44 -6.39
N CYS A 59 4.61 -12.03 -7.59
CA CYS A 59 4.73 -12.91 -8.76
C CYS A 59 6.18 -13.27 -9.11
#